data_AF-A0A816HJS9-F1
#
_entry.id   AF-A0A816HJS9-F1
#
_cell.length_a   1.000
_cell.length_b   1.000
_cell.length_c   1.000
_cell.angle_alpha   90.00
_cell.angle_beta   90.00
_cell.angle_gamma   90.00
#
_symmetry.space_group_name_H-M   'P 1'
#
loop_
_entity.id
_entity.type
_entity.pdbx_description
1 polymer ?
#
loop_
_entity_poly.entity_id
_entity_poly.type
_entity_poly.pdbx_seq_one_letter_code
_entity_poly.pdbx_strand_id
1 'polypeptide(L)'
;RLLNLDVGRWCHLNCALWSTEVYETVSGALMCVEQAYKRSINIECASCKQKGASLTCFSPRCPNAYHFPCAVDSGCVFHKNKTIMCPVHASRTTATDQILEDKSVIRKVWINRDEVKQIQTYMTEEHEETSYTLRIGGLVLHNVGQLLPHQLQSAVFHNRNFIYPVGYNVTRFYWSMRRPNRRCAYHCSIIDVNNKPMFRIRIQENVDEPAQEFLEPTAKAAWHKIVDEIDALRR
;
A
#
# COMPACT_ATOMS: atom_id res chain seq x y z
N ARG A 1 7.98 6.41 -1.71
CA ARG A 1 6.87 5.46 -1.94
C ARG A 1 6.49 4.80 -0.61
N LEU A 2 5.20 4.72 -0.27
CA LEU A 2 4.70 4.04 0.93
C LEU A 2 4.22 2.61 0.57
N LEU A 3 4.47 1.67 1.48
CA LEU A 3 3.94 0.31 1.45
C LEU A 3 2.95 0.16 2.61
N ASN A 4 1.84 -0.54 2.38
CA ASN A 4 0.91 -0.88 3.45
C ASN A 4 1.54 -1.97 4.32
N LEU A 5 1.75 -1.67 5.60
CA LEU A 5 2.29 -2.60 6.59
C LEU A 5 1.17 -3.39 7.24
N ASP A 6 0.12 -2.69 7.68
CA ASP A 6 -1.05 -3.26 8.35
C ASP A 6 -2.28 -2.36 8.15
N VAL A 7 -3.44 -2.72 8.72
CA VAL A 7 -4.64 -1.88 8.79
C VAL A 7 -4.24 -0.53 9.42
N GLY A 8 -4.47 0.57 8.68
CA GLY A 8 -4.10 1.92 9.13
C GLY A 8 -2.61 2.24 9.21
N ARG A 9 -1.72 1.31 8.84
CA ARG A 9 -0.27 1.47 9.03
C ARG A 9 0.47 1.37 7.71
N TRP A 10 1.36 2.32 7.47
CA TRP A 10 2.22 2.36 6.30
C TRP A 10 3.67 2.60 6.69
N CYS A 11 4.58 2.05 5.91
CA CYS A 11 6.00 2.31 6.04
C CYS A 11 6.57 2.79 4.70
N HIS A 12 7.65 3.59 4.76
CA HIS A 12 8.37 3.94 3.55
C HIS A 12 9.05 2.70 2.98
N LEU A 13 9.03 2.57 1.64
CA LEU A 13 9.64 1.44 0.96
C LEU A 13 11.09 1.25 1.38
N ASN A 14 11.90 2.31 1.33
CA ASN A 14 13.32 2.21 1.64
C ASN A 14 13.56 1.89 3.13
N CYS A 15 12.68 2.33 4.04
CA CYS A 15 12.77 1.93 5.45
C CYS A 15 12.52 0.42 5.62
N ALA A 16 11.49 -0.13 4.97
CA ALA A 16 11.22 -1.57 5.03
C ALA A 16 12.32 -2.37 4.33
N LEU A 17 12.64 -1.99 3.09
CA LEU A 17 13.63 -2.66 2.26
C LEU A 17 14.97 -2.75 2.99
N TRP A 18 15.52 -1.65 3.52
CA TRP A 18 16.85 -1.64 4.13
C TRP A 18 16.91 -2.12 5.59
N SER A 19 15.78 -2.53 6.18
CA SER A 19 15.81 -3.12 7.52
C SER A 19 16.63 -4.42 7.53
N THR A 20 17.44 -4.61 8.58
CA THR A 20 18.53 -5.60 8.65
C THR A 20 18.12 -7.03 8.31
N GLU A 21 16.97 -7.49 8.81
CA GLU A 21 16.47 -8.86 8.63
C GLU A 21 15.51 -9.02 7.44
N VAL A 22 15.14 -7.93 6.78
CA VAL A 22 14.25 -7.98 5.61
C VAL A 22 15.04 -8.49 4.42
N TYR A 23 14.44 -9.32 3.58
CA TYR A 23 14.97 -9.71 2.27
C TYR A 23 13.88 -9.65 1.21
N GLU A 24 14.29 -9.50 -0.05
CA GLU A 24 13.38 -9.40 -1.19
C GLU A 24 13.44 -10.69 -2.01
N THR A 25 12.29 -11.26 -2.35
CA THR A 25 12.19 -12.41 -3.26
C THR A 25 12.33 -11.97 -4.72
N VAL A 26 12.55 -12.92 -5.63
CA VAL A 26 12.60 -12.64 -7.09
C VAL A 26 11.31 -11.98 -7.60
N SER A 27 10.16 -12.25 -6.96
CA SER A 27 8.87 -11.65 -7.29
C SER A 27 8.63 -10.26 -6.67
N GLY A 28 9.62 -9.70 -5.96
CA GLY A 28 9.56 -8.39 -5.31
C GLY A 28 8.85 -8.40 -3.95
N ALA A 29 8.66 -9.56 -3.33
CA ALA A 29 8.04 -9.67 -2.02
C ALA A 29 9.08 -9.39 -0.92
N LEU A 30 8.78 -8.46 -0.02
CA LEU A 30 9.59 -8.18 1.17
C LEU A 30 9.16 -9.11 2.29
N MET A 31 10.08 -9.96 2.70
CA MET A 31 9.91 -10.90 3.80
C MET A 31 10.39 -10.27 5.10
N CYS A 32 9.84 -10.73 6.22
CA CYS A 32 10.26 -10.35 7.57
C CYS A 32 10.08 -8.88 7.99
N VAL A 33 9.27 -8.10 7.26
CA VAL A 33 9.05 -6.68 7.56
C VAL A 33 8.33 -6.48 8.91
N GLU A 34 7.38 -7.34 9.26
CA GLU A 34 6.68 -7.26 10.55
C GLU A 34 7.63 -7.51 11.73
N GLN A 35 8.55 -8.48 11.62
CA GLN A 35 9.54 -8.74 12.66
C GLN A 35 10.51 -7.56 12.79
N ALA A 36 10.99 -7.01 11.67
CA ALA A 36 11.82 -5.81 11.66
C ALA A 36 11.14 -4.61 12.31
N TYR A 37 9.86 -4.40 12.00
CA TYR A 37 9.07 -3.35 12.62
C TYR A 37 8.99 -3.52 14.14
N LYS A 38 8.56 -4.70 14.62
CA LYS A 38 8.44 -5.01 16.05
C LYS A 38 9.76 -4.85 16.80
N ARG A 39 10.88 -5.28 16.21
CA ARG A 39 12.22 -5.09 16.78
C ARG A 39 12.60 -3.62 16.87
N SER A 40 12.39 -2.87 15.78
CA SER A 40 12.88 -1.49 15.65
C SER A 40 12.14 -0.47 16.52
N ILE A 41 10.91 -0.75 16.95
CA ILE A 41 10.06 0.20 17.67
C ILE A 41 10.70 0.75 18.96
N ASN A 42 11.62 0.00 19.56
CA ASN A 42 12.35 0.39 20.77
C ASN A 42 13.82 0.73 20.53
N ILE A 43 14.29 0.71 19.29
CA ILE A 43 15.68 1.00 18.94
C ILE A 43 15.83 2.48 18.63
N GLU A 44 16.73 3.14 19.36
CA GLU A 44 17.07 4.55 19.14
C GLU A 44 18.00 4.73 17.93
N CYS A 45 17.72 5.76 17.14
CA CYS A 45 18.59 6.15 16.05
C CYS A 45 19.87 6.81 16.60
N ALA A 46 21.03 6.34 16.13
CA ALA A 46 22.32 6.91 16.51
C ALA A 46 22.47 8.39 16.13
N SER A 47 21.75 8.86 15.10
CA SER A 47 21.76 10.25 14.61
C SER A 47 20.72 11.13 15.33
N CYS A 48 19.42 10.86 15.19
CA CYS A 48 18.37 11.74 15.72
C CYS A 48 17.88 11.38 17.14
N LYS A 49 18.37 10.28 17.72
CA LYS A 49 17.99 9.74 19.04
C LYS A 49 16.53 9.31 19.21
N GLN A 50 15.71 9.42 18.17
CA GLN A 50 14.33 8.94 18.19
C GLN A 50 14.26 7.42 17.96
N LYS A 51 13.21 6.78 18.50
CA LYS A 51 12.94 5.35 18.33
C LYS A 51 12.51 4.98 16.90
N GLY A 52 12.51 3.68 16.57
CA GLY A 52 12.09 3.17 15.26
C GLY A 52 13.22 2.94 14.27
N ALA A 53 14.48 2.93 14.73
CA ALA A 53 15.63 2.74 13.87
C ALA A 53 15.82 1.25 13.50
N SER A 54 15.55 0.90 12.24
CA SER A 54 15.56 -0.49 11.77
C SER A 54 16.82 -0.89 10.98
N LEU A 55 17.62 0.09 10.55
CA LEU A 55 18.83 -0.09 9.76
C LEU A 55 20.05 -0.21 10.71
N THR A 56 20.53 -1.42 10.97
CA THR A 56 21.69 -1.64 11.87
C THR A 56 23.00 -1.78 11.10
N CYS A 57 24.08 -1.21 11.62
CA CYS A 57 25.41 -1.41 11.05
C CYS A 57 25.77 -2.91 11.01
N PHE A 58 26.36 -3.36 9.91
CA PHE A 58 26.77 -4.76 9.71
C PHE A 58 28.03 -5.14 10.51
N SER A 59 28.82 -4.15 10.96
CA SER A 59 30.02 -4.40 11.76
C SER A 59 29.66 -5.13 13.07
N PRO A 60 30.32 -6.27 13.39
CA PRO A 60 30.03 -7.04 14.59
C PRO A 60 30.07 -6.19 15.86
N ARG A 61 29.06 -6.36 16.72
CA ARG A 61 28.90 -5.65 18.01
C ARG A 61 28.76 -4.13 17.90
N CYS A 62 28.57 -3.56 16.71
CA CYS A 62 28.26 -2.15 16.56
C CYS A 62 26.79 -1.89 16.97
N PRO A 63 26.51 -1.03 17.97
CA PRO A 63 25.15 -0.74 18.40
C PRO A 63 24.42 0.25 17.49
N ASN A 64 25.11 0.82 16.50
CA ASN A 64 24.55 1.92 15.71
C ASN A 64 23.41 1.42 14.81
N ALA A 65 22.23 1.98 15.05
CA ALA A 65 21.06 1.83 14.23
C ALA A 65 20.59 3.19 13.70
N TYR A 66 19.93 3.21 12.55
CA TYR A 66 19.47 4.43 11.91
C TYR A 66 18.05 4.28 11.36
N HIS A 67 17.35 5.39 11.18
CA HIS A 67 16.30 5.46 10.15
C HIS A 67 16.98 5.54 8.77
N PHE A 68 16.26 5.15 7.72
CA PHE A 68 16.77 5.30 6.34
C PHE A 68 17.28 6.72 6.02
N PRO A 69 16.50 7.81 6.20
CA PRO A 69 16.98 9.16 5.91
C PRO A 69 18.19 9.52 6.79
N CYS A 70 18.15 9.23 8.10
CA CYS A 70 19.28 9.50 8.98
C CYS A 70 20.56 8.77 8.59
N ALA A 71 20.46 7.55 8.06
CA ALA A 71 21.61 6.80 7.57
C ALA A 71 22.23 7.50 6.35
N VAL A 72 21.39 7.98 5.41
CA VAL A 72 21.85 8.74 4.25
C VAL A 72 22.52 10.04 4.70
N ASP A 73 21.87 10.82 5.55
CA ASP A 73 22.36 12.13 5.99
C ASP A 73 23.64 12.03 6.83
N SER A 74 23.79 10.96 7.61
CA SER A 74 24.98 10.73 8.42
C SER A 74 26.16 10.17 7.61
N GLY A 75 25.99 9.86 6.32
CA GLY A 75 27.04 9.28 5.48
C GLY A 75 27.28 7.79 5.70
N CYS A 76 26.24 7.03 6.09
CA CYS A 76 26.33 5.57 6.08
C CYS A 76 26.50 5.05 4.65
N VAL A 77 27.29 3.99 4.50
CA VAL A 77 27.52 3.33 3.22
C VAL A 77 26.53 2.17 3.06
N PHE A 78 25.87 2.13 1.91
CA PHE A 78 24.93 1.08 1.51
C PHE A 78 25.63 0.17 0.52
N HIS A 79 25.57 -1.14 0.73
CA HIS A 79 26.21 -2.13 -0.15
C HIS A 79 25.20 -2.86 -1.03
N LYS A 80 25.66 -3.36 -2.19
CA LYS A 80 24.86 -4.13 -3.15
C LYS A 80 24.27 -5.41 -2.54
N ASN A 81 24.94 -6.00 -1.55
CA ASN A 81 24.45 -7.16 -0.80
C ASN A 81 23.43 -6.80 0.31
N LYS A 82 22.89 -5.57 0.30
CA LYS A 82 21.88 -5.07 1.24
C LYS A 82 22.37 -4.81 2.68
N THR A 83 23.67 -4.87 2.91
CA THR A 83 24.25 -4.48 4.20
C THR A 83 24.51 -2.98 4.26
N ILE A 84 24.57 -2.44 5.48
CA ILE A 84 24.91 -1.03 5.72
C ILE A 84 26.08 -0.92 6.68
N MET A 85 26.91 0.10 6.49
CA MET A 85 28.04 0.41 7.36
C MET A 85 27.90 1.84 7.86
N CYS A 86 27.99 2.03 9.19
CA CYS A 86 28.00 3.37 9.77
C CYS A 86 29.28 4.12 9.38
N PRO A 87 29.34 5.45 9.49
CA PRO A 87 30.48 6.25 9.00
C PRO A 87 31.81 5.83 9.63
N VAL A 88 31.77 5.38 10.90
CA VAL A 88 32.94 4.89 11.65
C VAL A 88 33.53 3.61 11.04
N HIS A 89 32.69 2.73 10.50
CA HIS A 89 33.13 1.44 9.94
C HIS A 89 33.24 1.47 8.42
N ALA A 90 32.54 2.38 7.74
CA ALA A 90 32.64 2.59 6.31
C ALA A 90 34.06 3.02 5.91
N SER A 91 34.71 3.90 6.69
CA SER A 91 36.07 4.38 6.45
C SER A 91 37.14 3.28 6.48
N ARG A 92 36.84 2.11 7.05
CA ARG A 92 37.76 0.97 7.18
C ARG A 92 37.59 -0.07 6.07
N THR A 93 36.60 0.10 5.21
CA THR A 93 36.20 -0.89 4.21
C THR A 93 36.87 -0.59 2.87
N THR A 94 37.58 -1.56 2.29
CA THR A 94 38.26 -1.44 0.98
C THR A 94 37.38 -1.85 -0.20
N ALA A 95 36.20 -2.43 0.04
CA ALA A 95 35.29 -2.93 -0.97
C ALA A 95 34.41 -1.82 -1.60
N THR A 96 35.05 -0.83 -2.22
CA THR A 96 34.37 0.29 -2.89
C THR A 96 33.46 -0.15 -4.03
N ASP A 97 33.84 -1.21 -4.75
CA ASP A 97 33.06 -1.74 -5.90
C ASP A 97 31.71 -2.35 -5.49
N GLN A 98 31.55 -2.64 -4.19
CA GLN A 98 30.32 -3.19 -3.62
C GLN A 98 29.38 -2.10 -3.10
N ILE A 99 29.73 -0.82 -3.21
CA ILE A 99 28.89 0.29 -2.79
C ILE A 99 27.73 0.45 -3.78
N LEU A 100 26.53 0.70 -3.24
CA LEU A 100 25.34 1.04 -3.99
C LEU A 100 25.18 2.56 -4.04
N GLU A 101 25.37 3.13 -5.22
CA GLU A 101 25.26 4.57 -5.45
C GLU A 101 23.80 5.03 -5.44
N ASP A 102 22.95 4.35 -6.23
CA ASP A 102 21.53 4.65 -6.36
C ASP A 102 20.66 3.75 -5.48
N LYS A 103 19.84 4.37 -4.63
CA LYS A 103 18.89 3.72 -3.71
C LYS A 103 17.46 3.81 -4.23
N SER A 104 17.27 4.23 -5.48
CA SER A 104 15.97 4.28 -6.14
C SER A 104 15.42 2.87 -6.35
N VAL A 105 14.11 2.72 -6.19
CA VAL A 105 13.43 1.44 -6.37
C VAL A 105 12.27 1.63 -7.33
N ILE A 106 12.59 1.44 -8.61
CA ILE A 106 11.63 1.61 -9.72
C ILE A 106 10.75 0.36 -9.87
N ARG A 107 11.32 -0.82 -9.62
CA ARG A 107 10.61 -2.11 -9.70
C ARG A 107 9.42 -2.20 -8.73
N LYS A 108 8.50 -3.14 -9.00
CA LYS A 108 7.38 -3.44 -8.11
C LYS A 108 7.89 -4.17 -6.88
N VAL A 109 7.54 -3.65 -5.70
CA VAL A 109 7.90 -4.23 -4.40
C VAL A 109 6.68 -4.17 -3.49
N TRP A 110 6.43 -5.22 -2.72
CA TRP A 110 5.28 -5.34 -1.82
C TRP A 110 5.69 -6.09 -0.54
N ILE A 111 4.92 -5.96 0.55
CA ILE A 111 5.22 -6.63 1.82
C ILE A 111 4.51 -7.96 1.84
N ASN A 112 5.26 -9.06 1.99
CA ASN A 112 4.66 -10.37 2.20
C ASN A 112 4.03 -10.46 3.59
N ARG A 113 2.81 -10.96 3.64
CA ARG A 113 1.99 -11.04 4.85
C ARG A 113 0.92 -12.12 4.72
N ASP A 114 0.35 -12.47 5.87
CA ASP A 114 -0.87 -13.27 5.93
C ASP A 114 -2.08 -12.37 5.65
N GLU A 115 -2.58 -12.43 4.42
CA GLU A 115 -3.73 -11.64 3.97
C GLU A 115 -5.01 -12.03 4.72
N VAL A 116 -5.16 -13.31 5.08
CA VAL A 116 -6.34 -13.81 5.79
C VAL A 116 -6.38 -13.23 7.20
N LYS A 117 -5.24 -13.26 7.90
CA LYS A 117 -5.12 -12.66 9.24
C LYS A 117 -5.41 -11.16 9.22
N GLN A 118 -4.92 -10.44 8.21
CA GLN A 118 -5.18 -9.00 8.07
C GLN A 118 -6.67 -8.70 7.86
N ILE A 119 -7.34 -9.48 7.01
CA ILE A 119 -8.78 -9.36 6.80
C ILE A 119 -9.52 -9.69 8.09
N GLN A 120 -9.13 -10.74 8.80
CA GLN A 120 -9.74 -11.11 10.07
C GLN A 120 -9.61 -9.97 11.09
N THR A 121 -8.42 -9.41 11.28
CA THR A 121 -8.19 -8.25 12.16
C THR A 121 -9.11 -7.09 11.80
N TYR A 122 -9.23 -6.75 10.50
CA TYR A 122 -10.15 -5.72 10.02
C TYR A 122 -11.63 -6.03 10.33
N MET A 123 -12.03 -7.30 10.31
CA MET A 123 -13.43 -7.72 10.52
C MET A 123 -13.81 -7.86 12.01
N THR A 124 -12.85 -8.18 12.89
CA THR A 124 -13.14 -8.54 14.29
C THR A 124 -13.03 -7.38 15.28
N GLU A 125 -12.30 -6.33 14.95
CA GLU A 125 -12.16 -5.19 15.84
C GLU A 125 -13.38 -4.27 15.67
N GLU A 126 -14.11 -3.99 16.76
CA GLU A 126 -15.22 -3.03 16.76
C GLU A 126 -14.65 -1.63 16.49
N HIS A 127 -15.01 -1.03 15.37
CA HIS A 127 -14.34 0.17 14.88
C HIS A 127 -15.30 1.34 14.73
N GLU A 128 -14.86 2.50 15.20
CA GLU A 128 -15.47 3.78 14.86
C GLU A 128 -15.51 3.94 13.33
N GLU A 129 -16.67 4.33 12.79
CA GLU A 129 -17.05 4.34 11.36
C GLU A 129 -16.10 5.10 10.39
N THR A 130 -15.00 5.67 10.88
CA THR A 130 -14.11 6.55 10.11
C THR A 130 -12.61 6.27 10.21
N SER A 131 -12.13 5.31 11.02
CA SER A 131 -10.71 5.35 11.43
C SER A 131 -9.70 4.50 10.64
N TYR A 132 -10.11 3.52 9.82
CA TYR A 132 -9.12 2.70 9.09
C TYR A 132 -9.47 2.37 7.64
N THR A 133 -8.57 2.76 6.75
CA THR A 133 -8.62 2.39 5.32
C THR A 133 -7.60 1.30 4.99
N LEU A 134 -8.04 0.16 4.46
CA LEU A 134 -7.13 -0.81 3.86
C LEU A 134 -6.73 -0.32 2.46
N ARG A 135 -5.48 0.12 2.30
CA ARG A 135 -4.97 0.60 1.01
C ARG A 135 -4.14 -0.46 0.29
N ILE A 136 -4.61 -0.89 -0.87
CA ILE A 136 -3.91 -1.82 -1.78
C ILE A 136 -3.55 -1.06 -3.07
N GLY A 137 -2.33 -0.52 -3.10
CA GLY A 137 -1.84 0.29 -4.21
C GLY A 137 -2.66 1.59 -4.41
N GLY A 138 -3.35 1.68 -5.54
CA GLY A 138 -4.25 2.79 -5.87
C GLY A 138 -5.66 2.66 -5.28
N LEU A 139 -6.00 1.52 -4.67
CA LEU A 139 -7.31 1.25 -4.08
C LEU A 139 -7.27 1.48 -2.57
N VAL A 140 -8.31 2.12 -2.03
CA VAL A 140 -8.55 2.37 -0.61
C VAL A 140 -9.90 1.77 -0.27
N LEU A 141 -9.95 0.78 0.62
CA LEU A 141 -11.18 0.13 1.07
C LEU A 141 -11.71 0.84 2.32
N HIS A 142 -12.98 1.25 2.25
CA HIS A 142 -13.69 1.95 3.32
C HIS A 142 -14.69 1.03 4.01
N ASN A 143 -15.45 0.25 3.23
CA ASN A 143 -16.43 -0.70 3.74
C ASN A 143 -16.46 -1.95 2.86
N VAL A 144 -16.47 -3.13 3.47
CA VAL A 144 -16.58 -4.43 2.79
C VAL A 144 -18.01 -4.75 2.35
N GLY A 145 -19.00 -4.07 2.92
CA GLY A 145 -20.42 -4.33 2.71
C GLY A 145 -20.90 -5.60 3.42
N GLN A 146 -22.14 -5.97 3.15
CA GLN A 146 -22.77 -7.15 3.72
C GLN A 146 -23.67 -7.85 2.71
N LEU A 147 -23.89 -9.15 2.94
CA LEU A 147 -24.87 -9.94 2.20
C LEU A 147 -25.90 -10.47 3.18
N LEU A 148 -27.16 -10.08 2.97
CA LEU A 148 -28.27 -10.58 3.75
C LEU A 148 -28.65 -12.01 3.30
N PRO A 149 -29.27 -12.83 4.17
CA PRO A 149 -29.60 -14.22 3.83
C PRO A 149 -30.39 -14.38 2.53
N HIS A 150 -31.37 -13.50 2.27
CA HIS A 150 -32.15 -13.54 1.03
C HIS A 150 -31.31 -13.20 -0.21
N GLN A 151 -30.30 -12.34 -0.09
CA GLN A 151 -29.38 -12.00 -1.18
C GLN A 151 -28.45 -13.17 -1.51
N LEU A 152 -27.98 -13.91 -0.51
CA LEU A 152 -27.19 -15.14 -0.71
C LEU A 152 -27.99 -16.23 -1.41
N GLN A 153 -29.25 -16.42 -1.01
CA GLN A 153 -30.16 -17.42 -1.57
C GLN A 153 -30.60 -17.08 -3.00
N SER A 154 -30.71 -15.80 -3.34
CA SER A 154 -31.14 -15.35 -4.67
C SER A 154 -30.21 -15.82 -5.81
N ALA A 155 -28.95 -16.15 -5.51
CA ALA A 155 -27.88 -16.38 -6.49
C ALA A 155 -27.62 -15.21 -7.45
N VAL A 156 -28.18 -14.02 -7.19
CA VAL A 156 -27.97 -12.80 -7.99
C VAL A 156 -26.81 -11.96 -7.46
N PHE A 157 -26.56 -11.99 -6.15
CA PHE A 157 -25.51 -11.23 -5.47
C PHE A 157 -24.15 -11.98 -5.39
N HIS A 158 -24.01 -13.07 -6.13
CA HIS A 158 -22.73 -13.78 -6.26
C HIS A 158 -22.70 -14.58 -7.55
N ASN A 159 -21.51 -15.04 -7.91
CA ASN A 159 -21.30 -16.09 -8.88
C ASN A 159 -20.15 -16.99 -8.39
N ARG A 160 -19.76 -17.96 -9.22
CA ARG A 160 -18.69 -18.91 -8.88
C ARG A 160 -17.37 -18.26 -8.42
N ASN A 161 -17.08 -17.04 -8.86
CA ASN A 161 -15.79 -16.38 -8.65
C ASN A 161 -15.88 -15.15 -7.72
N PHE A 162 -17.07 -14.57 -7.53
CA PHE A 162 -17.21 -13.28 -6.84
C PHE A 162 -18.49 -13.22 -6.01
N ILE A 163 -18.43 -12.44 -4.93
CA ILE A 163 -19.59 -12.02 -4.15
C ILE A 163 -19.77 -10.50 -4.29
N TYR A 164 -21.01 -10.01 -4.17
CA TYR A 164 -21.38 -8.61 -4.39
C TYR A 164 -22.04 -7.99 -3.16
N PRO A 165 -21.30 -7.81 -2.06
CA PRO A 165 -21.84 -7.30 -0.81
C PRO A 165 -22.37 -5.87 -0.95
N VAL A 166 -23.62 -5.67 -0.54
CA VAL A 166 -24.27 -4.35 -0.55
C VAL A 166 -23.65 -3.47 0.53
N GLY A 167 -23.36 -2.22 0.19
CA GLY A 167 -22.61 -1.30 1.06
C GLY A 167 -21.10 -1.38 0.90
N TYR A 168 -20.58 -2.27 0.04
CA TYR A 168 -19.18 -2.23 -0.37
C TYR A 168 -18.82 -0.82 -0.85
N ASN A 169 -17.72 -0.26 -0.36
CA ASN A 169 -17.30 1.11 -0.62
C ASN A 169 -15.77 1.21 -0.68
N VAL A 170 -15.25 1.71 -1.80
CA VAL A 170 -13.82 1.92 -2.05
C VAL A 170 -13.57 3.24 -2.77
N THR A 171 -12.37 3.78 -2.60
CA THR A 171 -11.84 4.82 -3.49
C THR A 171 -10.69 4.26 -4.31
N ARG A 172 -10.77 4.40 -5.64
CA ARG A 172 -9.67 4.07 -6.56
C ARG A 172 -9.08 5.35 -7.13
N PHE A 173 -7.78 5.54 -6.98
CA PHE A 173 -7.04 6.59 -7.68
C PHE A 173 -6.68 6.12 -9.09
N TYR A 174 -7.20 6.82 -10.09
CA TYR A 174 -6.94 6.53 -11.51
C TYR A 174 -6.85 7.83 -12.32
N TRP A 175 -6.61 7.73 -13.63
CA TRP A 175 -6.50 8.89 -14.52
C TRP A 175 -7.82 9.66 -14.63
N SER A 176 -7.77 10.98 -14.73
CA SER A 176 -8.93 11.84 -14.94
C SER A 176 -9.52 11.65 -16.34
N MET A 177 -10.85 11.59 -16.43
CA MET A 177 -11.63 11.62 -17.68
C MET A 177 -11.77 13.03 -18.25
N ARG A 178 -11.15 14.05 -17.65
CA ARG A 178 -11.26 15.46 -18.08
C ARG A 178 -9.90 16.12 -18.32
N ARG A 179 -8.88 15.66 -17.57
CA ARG A 179 -7.58 16.32 -17.51
C ARG A 179 -6.47 15.31 -17.80
N PRO A 180 -5.85 15.38 -19.00
CA PRO A 180 -4.70 14.53 -19.33
C PRO A 180 -3.60 14.63 -18.27
N ASN A 181 -2.95 13.50 -17.99
CA ASN A 181 -1.86 13.38 -17.01
C ASN A 181 -2.20 13.75 -15.56
N ARG A 182 -3.48 13.97 -15.23
CA ARG A 182 -3.95 14.14 -13.85
C ARG A 182 -4.62 12.86 -13.36
N ARG A 183 -4.46 12.58 -12.07
CA ARG A 183 -5.18 11.49 -11.39
C ARG A 183 -6.26 12.08 -10.50
N CYS A 184 -7.39 11.40 -10.41
CA CYS A 184 -8.51 11.76 -9.54
C CYS A 184 -9.01 10.52 -8.77
N ALA A 185 -9.92 10.76 -7.83
CA ALA A 185 -10.53 9.75 -7.00
C ALA A 185 -11.86 9.27 -7.61
N TYR A 186 -11.98 7.95 -7.78
CA TYR A 186 -13.21 7.26 -8.18
C TYR A 186 -13.79 6.56 -6.96
N HIS A 187 -14.96 7.01 -6.49
CA HIS A 187 -15.68 6.39 -5.38
C HIS A 187 -16.56 5.27 -5.92
N CYS A 188 -16.17 4.02 -5.70
CA CYS A 188 -16.90 2.85 -6.19
C CYS A 188 -17.68 2.21 -5.05
N SER A 189 -18.92 1.82 -5.32
CA SER A 189 -19.78 1.15 -4.34
C SER A 189 -20.69 0.11 -4.99
N ILE A 190 -21.10 -0.90 -4.22
CA ILE A 190 -22.14 -1.85 -4.61
C ILE A 190 -23.41 -1.52 -3.84
N ILE A 191 -24.51 -1.29 -4.55
CA ILE A 191 -25.82 -0.97 -3.98
C ILE A 191 -26.87 -1.99 -4.46
N ASP A 192 -27.94 -2.16 -3.69
CA ASP A 192 -29.10 -2.94 -4.11
C ASP A 192 -30.08 -2.05 -4.87
N VAL A 193 -30.42 -2.42 -6.10
CA VAL A 193 -31.51 -1.81 -6.86
C VAL A 193 -32.42 -2.92 -7.36
N ASN A 194 -33.64 -2.97 -6.81
CA ASN A 194 -34.66 -3.95 -7.18
C ASN A 194 -34.16 -5.42 -7.06
N ASN A 195 -33.52 -5.76 -5.94
CA ASN A 195 -32.94 -7.08 -5.66
C ASN A 195 -31.83 -7.49 -6.65
N LYS A 196 -31.09 -6.51 -7.16
CA LYS A 196 -29.93 -6.74 -8.03
C LYS A 196 -28.75 -5.89 -7.56
N PRO A 197 -27.53 -6.43 -7.56
CA PRO A 197 -26.34 -5.65 -7.28
C PRO A 197 -26.08 -4.69 -8.43
N MET A 198 -25.99 -3.40 -8.12
CA MET A 198 -25.57 -2.37 -9.06
C MET A 198 -24.23 -1.78 -8.62
N PHE A 199 -23.34 -1.62 -9.59
CA PHE A 199 -21.99 -1.10 -9.41
C PHE A 199 -22.01 0.39 -9.74
N ARG A 200 -21.91 1.20 -8.69
CA ARG A 200 -21.91 2.66 -8.77
C ARG A 200 -20.48 3.17 -8.73
N ILE A 201 -20.10 4.04 -9.65
CA ILE A 201 -18.85 4.80 -9.61
C ILE A 201 -19.20 6.29 -9.66
N ARG A 202 -18.84 7.03 -8.61
CA ARG A 202 -19.00 8.47 -8.52
C ARG A 202 -17.65 9.17 -8.56
N ILE A 203 -17.57 10.23 -9.37
CA ILE A 203 -16.37 11.03 -9.57
C ILE A 203 -16.71 12.49 -9.27
N GLN A 204 -15.93 13.13 -8.42
CA GLN A 204 -16.01 14.56 -8.16
C GLN A 204 -14.57 15.09 -8.03
N GLU A 205 -14.06 15.70 -9.10
CA GLU A 205 -12.67 16.18 -9.13
C GLU A 205 -12.50 17.51 -8.40
N ASN A 206 -13.49 18.39 -8.51
CA ASN A 206 -13.56 19.69 -7.84
C ASN A 206 -14.95 19.90 -7.23
N VAL A 207 -15.04 20.75 -6.21
CA VAL A 207 -16.31 21.08 -5.54
C VAL A 207 -17.26 21.82 -6.49
N ASP A 208 -16.71 22.64 -7.38
CA ASP A 208 -17.48 23.46 -8.33
C ASP A 208 -17.94 22.69 -9.58
N GLU A 209 -17.44 21.46 -9.78
CA GLU A 209 -17.81 20.62 -10.93
C GLU A 209 -18.93 19.64 -10.55
N PRO A 210 -19.91 19.41 -11.45
CA PRO A 210 -20.95 18.44 -11.19
C PRO A 210 -20.34 17.05 -11.05
N ALA A 211 -20.75 16.34 -10.00
CA ALA A 211 -20.36 14.95 -9.81
C ALA A 211 -20.90 14.11 -10.97
N GLN A 212 -20.04 13.28 -11.54
CA GLN A 212 -20.41 12.31 -12.56
C GLN A 212 -20.63 10.96 -11.90
N GLU A 213 -21.67 10.26 -12.32
CA GLU A 213 -22.05 8.96 -11.76
C GLU A 213 -22.33 7.96 -12.87
N PHE A 214 -21.77 6.76 -12.71
CA PHE A 214 -22.07 5.60 -13.53
C PHE A 214 -22.69 4.53 -12.64
N LEU A 215 -23.82 3.97 -13.07
CA LEU A 215 -24.52 2.90 -12.38
C LEU A 215 -24.77 1.77 -13.35
N GLU A 216 -24.07 0.65 -13.17
CA GLU A 216 -24.10 -0.46 -14.13
C GLU A 216 -24.33 -1.82 -13.46
N PRO A 217 -24.86 -2.82 -14.19
CA PRO A 217 -25.07 -4.17 -13.66
C PRO A 217 -23.77 -4.93 -13.34
N THR A 218 -22.62 -4.48 -13.83
CA THR A 218 -21.32 -5.11 -13.56
C THR A 218 -20.23 -4.08 -13.34
N ALA A 219 -19.23 -4.43 -12.51
CA ALA A 219 -18.03 -3.61 -12.32
C ALA A 219 -17.31 -3.32 -13.64
N LYS A 220 -17.28 -4.29 -14.57
CA LYS A 220 -16.64 -4.15 -15.88
C LYS A 220 -17.34 -3.09 -16.74
N ALA A 221 -18.68 -3.14 -16.80
CA ALA A 221 -19.46 -2.15 -17.55
C ALA A 221 -19.29 -0.74 -16.99
N ALA A 222 -19.26 -0.57 -15.66
CA ALA A 222 -19.02 0.72 -15.04
C ALA A 222 -17.63 1.29 -15.40
N TRP A 223 -16.59 0.45 -15.36
CA TRP A 223 -15.21 0.87 -15.66
C TRP A 223 -14.94 1.09 -17.15
N HIS A 224 -15.59 0.35 -18.05
CA HIS A 224 -15.41 0.53 -19.48
C HIS A 224 -15.75 1.97 -19.92
N LYS A 225 -16.86 2.54 -19.43
CA LYS A 225 -17.23 3.94 -19.71
C LYS A 225 -16.11 4.93 -19.37
N ILE A 226 -15.43 4.70 -18.25
CA ILE A 226 -14.33 5.54 -17.78
C ILE A 226 -13.08 5.36 -18.64
N VAL A 227 -12.72 4.11 -18.95
CA VAL A 227 -11.53 3.80 -19.74
C VAL A 227 -11.67 4.33 -21.16
N ASP A 228 -12.85 4.16 -21.78
CA ASP A 228 -13.12 4.64 -23.13
C ASP A 228 -12.99 6.17 -23.23
N GLU A 229 -13.47 6.90 -22.21
CA GLU A 229 -13.37 8.36 -22.14
C GLU A 229 -11.91 8.83 -21.94
N ILE A 230 -11.14 8.13 -21.10
CA ILE A 230 -9.70 8.41 -20.91
C ILE A 230 -8.92 8.12 -22.19
N ASP A 231 -9.24 7.04 -22.90
CA ASP A 231 -8.56 6.67 -24.13
C ASP A 231 -8.89 7.66 -25.26
N ALA A 232 -10.13 8.16 -25.32
CA ALA A 232 -10.51 9.22 -26.25
C ALA A 232 -9.74 10.53 -26.01
N LEU A 233 -9.50 10.91 -24.74
CA LEU A 233 -8.72 12.09 -24.38
C LEU A 233 -7.22 12.02 -24.69
N ARG A 234 -6.69 10.81 -24.88
CA ARG A 234 -5.26 10.58 -25.12
C ARG A 234 -4.92 10.43 -26.60
N ARG A 235 -5.94 10.34 -27.45
CA ARG A 235 -5.79 10.39 -28.91
C ARG A 235 -5.67 11.82 -29.36
#